data_AF-A0A9Q9SFE2-F1
#
_entry.id   AF-A0A9Q9SFE2-F1
#
_cell.length_a   1.000
_cell.length_b   1.000
_cell.length_c   1.000
_cell.angle_alpha   90.00
_cell.angle_beta   90.00
_cell.angle_gamma   90.00
#
_symmetry.space_group_name_H-M   'P 1'
#
loop_
_entity.id
_entity.type
_entity.pdbx_description
1 polymer ?
#
loop_
_entity_poly.entity_id
_entity_poly.type
_entity_poly.pdbx_seq_one_letter_code
_entity_poly.pdbx_strand_id
1 'polypeptide(L)'
;MPRIKVKAEPLFDIERRDTLSLRSVARYDRNAKRPTTPILIGKYVVGRRPLADSLHTLYMILDGAEIAGTQISTPSEGDCASAIKRLRDAKRAAGKVASDAISKAKKPGKARTAVTQEVA
;
A
#
# COMPACT_ATOMS: atom_id res chain seq x y z
N MET A 1 26.11 43.51 -22.59
CA MET A 1 26.13 42.07 -22.92
C MET A 1 24.73 41.64 -23.34
N PRO A 2 24.50 41.12 -24.56
CA PRO A 2 23.18 40.70 -24.96
C PRO A 2 22.89 39.30 -24.38
N ARG A 3 21.76 39.15 -23.69
CA ARG A 3 21.26 37.85 -23.23
C ARG A 3 20.67 37.11 -24.42
N ILE A 4 21.35 36.05 -24.86
CA ILE A 4 20.85 35.11 -25.87
C ILE A 4 19.60 34.43 -25.28
N LYS A 5 18.42 34.72 -25.83
CA LYS A 5 17.19 33.99 -25.53
C LYS A 5 17.20 32.72 -26.38
N VAL A 6 17.69 31.62 -25.82
CA VAL A 6 17.47 30.30 -26.41
C VAL A 6 16.00 29.94 -26.21
N LYS A 7 15.20 30.06 -27.27
CA LYS A 7 13.94 29.32 -27.36
C LYS A 7 14.33 27.87 -27.63
N ALA A 8 14.44 27.07 -26.57
CA ALA A 8 14.53 25.63 -26.74
C ALA A 8 13.16 25.15 -27.23
N GLU A 9 13.04 24.93 -28.54
CA GLU A 9 11.92 24.17 -29.09
C GLU A 9 11.99 22.76 -28.49
N PRO A 10 10.84 22.17 -28.06
CA PRO A 10 10.85 20.81 -27.54
C PRO A 10 11.29 19.88 -28.67
N LEU A 11 12.45 19.26 -28.46
CA LEU A 11 13.13 18.38 -29.40
C LEU A 11 12.43 17.03 -29.52
N PHE A 12 11.16 16.94 -29.93
CA PHE A 12 10.58 15.67 -30.40
C PHE A 12 9.44 15.92 -31.38
N ASP A 13 9.80 16.30 -32.60
CA ASP A 13 8.99 16.03 -33.79
C ASP A 13 9.69 14.93 -34.59
N ILE A 14 9.79 13.75 -33.98
CA ILE A 14 10.08 12.52 -34.73
C ILE A 14 8.73 12.10 -35.27
N GLU A 15 8.45 12.38 -36.53
CA GLU A 15 7.31 11.85 -37.28
C GLU A 15 7.33 10.32 -37.22
N ARG A 16 6.72 9.73 -36.19
CA ARG A 16 6.47 8.29 -36.12
C ARG A 16 5.24 7.99 -36.96
N ARG A 17 5.43 7.93 -38.27
CA ARG A 17 4.38 7.81 -39.31
C ARG A 17 3.48 6.58 -39.15
N ASP A 18 3.92 5.53 -38.44
CA ASP A 18 3.25 4.21 -38.45
C ASP A 18 2.86 3.66 -37.06
N THR A 19 2.83 4.48 -36.00
CA THR A 19 2.31 4.05 -34.70
C THR A 19 1.25 5.01 -34.19
N LEU A 20 0.01 4.53 -33.96
CA LEU A 20 -1.02 5.26 -33.22
C LEU A 20 -0.50 5.57 -31.81
N SER A 21 0.00 6.78 -31.60
CA SER A 21 0.38 7.24 -30.26
C SER A 21 -0.87 7.68 -29.52
N LEU A 22 -1.27 6.91 -28.51
CA LEU A 22 -2.39 7.24 -27.63
C LEU A 22 -1.94 8.34 -26.66
N ARG A 23 -2.12 9.61 -27.07
CA ARG A 23 -1.92 10.75 -26.18
C ARG A 23 -3.18 10.98 -25.35
N SER A 24 -3.29 10.35 -24.18
CA SER A 24 -4.35 10.66 -23.23
C SER A 24 -3.95 11.88 -22.38
N VAL A 25 -4.72 12.96 -22.48
CA VAL A 25 -4.60 14.13 -21.60
C VAL A 25 -5.72 14.07 -20.57
N ALA A 26 -5.42 13.60 -19.36
CA ALA A 26 -6.37 13.66 -18.26
C ALA A 26 -6.37 15.06 -17.65
N ARG A 27 -7.45 15.82 -17.83
CA ARG A 27 -7.63 17.13 -17.17
C ARG A 27 -8.05 16.90 -15.72
N TYR A 28 -7.22 17.35 -14.78
CA TYR A 28 -7.53 17.33 -13.35
C TYR A 28 -8.33 18.57 -12.98
N ASP A 29 -9.59 18.39 -12.57
CA ASP A 29 -10.32 19.42 -11.85
C ASP A 29 -10.20 19.17 -10.34
N ARG A 30 -9.47 20.06 -9.65
CA ARG A 30 -9.23 19.98 -8.21
C ARG A 30 -10.54 20.14 -7.41
N ASN A 31 -11.50 20.90 -7.93
CA ASN A 31 -12.72 21.28 -7.22
C ASN A 31 -13.91 20.36 -7.54
N ALA A 32 -13.81 19.53 -8.57
CA ALA A 32 -14.85 18.55 -8.89
C ALA A 32 -15.02 17.53 -7.76
N LYS A 33 -16.27 17.28 -7.35
CA LYS A 33 -16.60 16.28 -6.33
C LYS A 33 -16.26 14.88 -6.86
N ARG A 34 -15.25 14.24 -6.26
CA ARG A 34 -14.77 12.92 -6.67
C ARG A 34 -15.57 11.81 -5.97
N PRO A 35 -15.75 10.66 -6.63
CA PRO A 35 -16.50 9.55 -6.04
C PRO A 35 -15.70 8.93 -4.88
N THR A 36 -16.24 9.07 -3.68
CA THR A 36 -15.70 8.49 -2.43
C THR A 36 -16.48 7.26 -1.97
N THR A 37 -17.60 6.95 -2.62
CA THR A 37 -18.42 5.80 -2.25
C THR A 37 -17.64 4.51 -2.46
N PRO A 38 -17.70 3.54 -1.55
CA PRO A 38 -17.05 2.25 -1.76
C PRO A 38 -17.63 1.53 -2.98
N ILE A 39 -16.81 0.71 -3.62
CA ILE A 39 -17.20 -0.16 -4.73
C ILE A 39 -17.15 -1.62 -4.29
N LEU A 40 -18.01 -2.43 -4.91
CA LEU A 40 -17.99 -3.88 -4.75
C LEU A 40 -17.24 -4.50 -5.92
N ILE A 41 -16.27 -5.35 -5.63
CA ILE A 41 -15.52 -6.13 -6.62
C ILE A 41 -15.74 -7.59 -6.28
N GLY A 42 -16.64 -8.24 -7.01
CA GLY A 42 -17.14 -9.56 -6.65
C GLY A 42 -17.74 -9.54 -5.25
N LYS A 43 -17.12 -10.29 -4.33
CA LYS A 43 -17.51 -10.35 -2.91
C LYS A 43 -16.79 -9.37 -1.99
N TYR A 44 -15.87 -8.56 -2.51
CA TYR A 44 -14.98 -7.71 -1.72
C TYR A 44 -15.43 -6.26 -1.73
N VAL A 45 -15.27 -5.59 -0.59
CA VAL A 45 -15.55 -4.16 -0.44
C VAL A 45 -14.25 -3.40 -0.61
N VAL A 46 -14.25 -2.43 -1.52
CA VAL A 46 -13.10 -1.57 -1.79
C VAL A 46 -13.49 -0.11 -1.56
N GLY A 47 -12.88 0.51 -0.56
CA GLY A 47 -13.02 1.94 -0.29
C GLY A 47 -12.32 2.78 -1.35
N ARG A 48 -12.89 3.95 -1.67
CA ARG A 48 -12.26 4.93 -2.56
C ARG A 48 -11.91 6.18 -1.77
N ARG A 49 -10.62 6.53 -1.78
CA ARG A 49 -10.10 7.76 -1.20
C ARG A 49 -9.36 8.55 -2.28
N PRO A 50 -10.01 9.56 -2.88
CA PRO A 50 -9.34 10.50 -3.76
C PRO A 50 -8.17 11.17 -3.04
N LEU A 51 -6.99 11.19 -3.65
CA LEU A 51 -5.85 11.91 -3.09
C LEU A 51 -5.99 13.41 -3.40
N ALA A 52 -5.64 14.24 -2.41
CA ALA A 52 -5.49 15.67 -2.62
C ALA A 52 -4.37 15.91 -3.65
N ASP A 53 -4.58 16.86 -4.54
CA ASP A 53 -3.58 17.34 -5.50
C ASP A 53 -3.07 16.29 -6.51
N SER A 54 -3.78 15.17 -6.64
CA SER A 54 -3.42 14.09 -7.55
C SER A 54 -4.63 13.60 -8.34
N LEU A 55 -4.39 13.25 -9.60
CA LEU A 55 -5.34 12.57 -10.48
C LEU A 55 -5.76 11.19 -9.95
N HIS A 56 -5.01 10.63 -9.01
CA HIS A 56 -5.19 9.26 -8.56
C HIS A 56 -6.22 9.14 -7.43
N THR A 57 -6.89 7.99 -7.41
CA THR A 57 -7.76 7.57 -6.31
C THR A 57 -7.07 6.41 -5.61
N LEU A 58 -6.91 6.51 -4.30
CA LEU A 58 -6.43 5.41 -3.49
C LEU A 58 -7.58 4.43 -3.27
N TYR A 59 -7.42 3.21 -3.76
CA TYR A 59 -8.32 2.10 -3.52
C TYR A 59 -7.85 1.34 -2.28
N MET A 60 -8.74 1.16 -1.32
CA MET A 60 -8.46 0.51 -0.04
C MET A 60 -9.26 -0.79 0.02
N ILE A 61 -8.58 -1.93 0.03
CA ILE A 61 -9.23 -3.24 0.11
C ILE A 61 -9.59 -3.49 1.57
N LEU A 62 -10.88 -3.72 1.85
CA LEU A 62 -11.39 -3.87 3.21
C LEU A 62 -11.71 -5.33 3.54
N ASP A 63 -11.31 -5.79 4.72
CA ASP A 63 -11.76 -7.03 5.37
C ASP A 63 -12.52 -6.65 6.65
N GLY A 64 -13.82 -6.34 6.51
CA GLY A 64 -14.63 -5.78 7.59
C GLY A 64 -14.20 -4.35 7.95
N ALA A 65 -13.71 -4.15 9.17
CA ALA A 65 -13.25 -2.84 9.66
C ALA A 65 -11.77 -2.54 9.34
N GLU A 66 -11.03 -3.53 8.83
CA GLU A 66 -9.60 -3.41 8.61
C GLU A 66 -9.23 -3.28 7.14
N ILE A 67 -8.11 -2.60 6.90
CA ILE A 67 -7.57 -2.38 5.56
C ILE A 67 -6.55 -3.48 5.27
N ALA A 68 -6.90 -4.38 4.36
CA ALA A 68 -6.03 -5.46 3.90
C ALA A 68 -4.90 -4.99 2.99
N GLY A 69 -5.14 -3.91 2.25
CA GLY A 69 -4.14 -3.32 1.38
C GLY A 69 -4.64 -2.05 0.71
N THR A 70 -3.72 -1.30 0.11
CA THR A 70 -4.03 -0.08 -0.62
C THR A 70 -3.29 -0.05 -1.94
N GLN A 71 -3.93 0.49 -2.98
CA GLN A 71 -3.34 0.61 -4.31
C GLN A 71 -3.91 1.79 -5.09
N ILE A 72 -3.16 2.27 -6.08
CA ILE A 72 -3.52 3.43 -6.91
C ILE A 72 -4.44 3.05 -8.08
N SER A 73 -4.29 1.83 -8.61
CA SER A 73 -5.15 1.28 -9.67
C SER A 73 -6.37 0.59 -9.07
N THR A 74 -7.44 0.48 -9.86
CA THR A 74 -8.62 -0.31 -9.48
C THR A 74 -8.22 -1.79 -9.32
N PRO A 75 -8.45 -2.42 -8.15
CA PRO A 75 -8.06 -3.82 -7.94
C PRO A 75 -8.90 -4.78 -8.75
N SER A 76 -8.30 -5.89 -9.14
CA SER A 76 -9.04 -7.07 -9.58
C SER A 76 -9.53 -7.89 -8.38
N GLU A 77 -10.45 -8.82 -8.63
CA GLU A 77 -10.92 -9.73 -7.58
C GLU A 77 -9.78 -10.61 -7.02
N GLY A 78 -8.83 -11.01 -7.87
CA GLY A 78 -7.64 -11.77 -7.46
C GLY A 78 -6.71 -10.96 -6.54
N ASP A 79 -6.54 -9.67 -6.83
CA ASP A 79 -5.75 -8.77 -5.98
C ASP A 79 -6.38 -8.64 -4.60
N CYS A 80 -7.70 -8.44 -4.53
CA CYS A 80 -8.46 -8.40 -3.28
C CYS A 80 -8.30 -9.69 -2.47
N ALA A 81 -8.48 -10.85 -3.10
CA ALA A 81 -8.33 -12.14 -2.46
C ALA A 81 -6.91 -12.34 -1.88
N SER A 82 -5.89 -11.97 -2.64
CA SER A 82 -4.49 -12.10 -2.23
C SER A 82 -4.14 -11.17 -1.07
N ALA A 83 -4.61 -9.92 -1.08
CA ALA A 83 -4.37 -8.93 -0.03
C ALA A 83 -4.99 -9.38 1.29
N ILE A 84 -6.23 -9.85 1.26
CA ILE A 84 -6.94 -10.34 2.45
C ILE A 84 -6.26 -11.60 3.01
N LYS A 85 -5.86 -12.52 2.13
CA LYS A 85 -5.10 -13.71 2.57
C LYS A 85 -3.81 -13.31 3.29
N ARG A 86 -3.03 -12.38 2.73
CA ARG A 86 -1.81 -11.87 3.36
C ARG A 86 -2.08 -11.21 4.72
N LEU A 87 -3.14 -10.41 4.85
CA LEU A 87 -3.52 -9.81 6.14
C LEU A 87 -3.83 -10.89 7.18
N ARG A 88 -4.62 -11.91 6.81
CA ARG A 88 -5.00 -12.99 7.73
C ARG A 88 -3.81 -13.85 8.13
N ASP A 89 -2.91 -14.13 7.19
CA ASP A 89 -1.67 -14.87 7.45
C ASP A 89 -0.75 -14.09 8.41
N ALA A 90 -0.60 -12.77 8.21
CA ALA A 90 0.15 -11.89 9.10
C ALA A 90 -0.42 -11.87 10.52
N LYS A 91 -1.75 -11.77 10.66
CA LYS A 91 -2.44 -11.87 11.96
C LYS A 91 -2.20 -13.21 12.64
N ARG A 92 -2.30 -14.31 11.90
CA ARG A 92 -2.05 -15.65 12.43
C ARG A 92 -0.60 -15.77 12.91
N ALA A 93 0.36 -15.25 12.16
CA ALA A 93 1.77 -15.23 12.57
C ALA A 93 1.98 -14.42 13.85
N ALA A 94 1.40 -13.22 13.93
CA ALA A 94 1.46 -12.39 15.13
C ALA A 94 0.85 -13.08 16.37
N GLY A 95 -0.29 -13.75 16.20
CA GLY A 95 -0.95 -14.51 17.28
C GLY A 95 -0.11 -15.69 17.79
N LYS A 96 0.62 -16.38 16.90
CA LYS A 96 1.57 -17.43 17.29
C LYS A 96 2.73 -16.85 18.11
N VAL A 97 3.34 -15.77 17.64
CA VAL A 97 4.45 -15.11 18.36
C VAL A 97 4.01 -14.64 19.75
N ALA A 98 2.82 -14.05 19.86
CA ALA A 98 2.27 -13.64 21.15
C ALA A 98 2.04 -14.85 22.08
N SER A 99 1.49 -15.94 21.56
CA SER A 99 1.27 -17.17 22.33
C SER A 99 2.58 -17.80 22.80
N ASP A 100 3.59 -17.83 21.93
CA ASP A 100 4.92 -18.34 22.25
C ASP A 100 5.60 -17.48 23.33
N ALA A 101 5.50 -16.16 23.24
CA ALA A 101 6.01 -15.24 24.25
C ALA A 101 5.34 -15.46 25.62
N ILE A 102 4.00 -15.60 25.65
CA ILE A 102 3.25 -15.92 26.87
C ILE A 102 3.69 -17.28 27.44
N SER A 103 3.86 -18.29 26.59
CA SER A 103 4.28 -19.63 27.03
C SER A 103 5.70 -19.62 27.62
N LYS A 104 6.62 -18.82 27.06
CA LYS A 104 7.97 -18.62 27.59
C LYS A 104 7.96 -17.88 28.91
N ALA A 105 7.14 -16.84 29.04
CA ALA A 105 6.99 -16.08 30.28
C ALA A 105 6.38 -16.92 31.42
N LYS A 106 5.47 -17.85 31.10
CA LYS A 106 4.87 -18.77 32.07
C LYS A 106 5.81 -19.87 32.56
N LYS A 107 6.93 -20.13 31.87
CA LYS A 107 7.92 -21.10 32.36
C LYS A 107 8.67 -20.46 33.53
N PRO A 108 8.53 -20.97 34.77
CA PRO A 108 9.32 -20.45 35.89
C PRO A 108 10.79 -20.61 35.52
N GLY A 109 11.53 -19.51 35.52
CA GLY A 109 12.95 -19.52 35.26
C GLY A 109 13.61 -20.51 36.21
N LYS A 110 14.28 -21.53 35.67
CA LYS A 110 15.16 -22.39 36.47
C LYS A 110 16.16 -21.44 37.12
N ALA A 111 15.99 -21.19 38.42
CA ALA A 111 16.87 -20.33 39.19
C ALA A 111 18.30 -20.79 38.91
N ARG A 112 19.11 -19.90 38.32
CA ARG A 112 20.55 -20.12 38.24
C ARG A 112 21.02 -20.21 39.68
N THR A 113 21.41 -21.40 40.12
CA THR A 113 22.13 -21.62 41.36
C THR A 113 23.33 -20.68 41.36
N ALA A 114 23.23 -19.60 42.13
CA ALA A 114 24.38 -18.77 42.47
C ALA A 114 25.28 -19.64 43.34
N VAL A 115 26.35 -20.16 42.74
CA VAL A 115 27.42 -20.81 43.48
C VAL A 115 28.24 -19.68 44.10
N THR A 116 27.98 -19.42 45.38
CA THR A 116 28.85 -18.62 46.24
C THR A 116 30.07 -19.49 46.54
N GLN A 117 31.21 -19.23 45.90
CA GLN A 117 32.50 -19.70 46.38
C GLN A 117 33.07 -18.63 47.30
N GLU A 118 32.96 -18.84 48.61
CA GLU A 118 33.83 -18.18 49.58
C GLU A 118 35.22 -18.84 49.52
N VAL A 119 36.26 -18.04 49.38
CA VAL A 119 37.67 -18.46 49.53
C VAL A 119 38.15 -17.86 50.84
N ALA A 120 38.55 -18.73 51.76
CA ALA A 120 39.30 -18.43 52.97
C ALA A 120 40.81 -18.60 52.72
#